data_AF-A0A2I0PHX3-F1
#
_entry.id   AF-A0A2I0PHX3-F1
#
_cell.length_a   1.000
_cell.length_b   1.000
_cell.length_c   1.000
_cell.angle_alpha   90.00
_cell.angle_beta   90.00
_cell.angle_gamma   90.00
#
_symmetry.space_group_name_H-M   'P 1'
#
loop_
_entity.id
_entity.type
_entity.pdbx_description
1 polymer ?
#
loop_
_entity_poly.entity_id
_entity_poly.type
_entity_poly.pdbx_seq_one_letter_code
_entity_poly.pdbx_strand_id
1 'polypeptide(L)'
;MTRVTVYSTQNCPYCRMAKAFLDKYAVPYESLDVGADIEAAKKMIELSGQRGVPVIVVDDEVIVGFDAQRLTELFGETATDERYDVLIVGAGPAGLTAAVYCGRKMLNTIIISENIGGQALESWAIENYMGYRMVTGEDLMKKFEEQVRNLNLRLELDRITTITREGSLFVGKTASGAEVRAKAVILTQGNRPRKLGVANEEQYLGRGLSICSTCDGPLYKGKKVAVVGGGNSALQTAIEMSELAASVDLIVRSTIRADPVYVKKLEEKKNITVHTGSHVTALEGEKFLSAVTIENESGTVQKLELDGVFIEIGWLPNTDMVADLVNLNGKKEIIVDINGKTGTPGIFAAGDVTNVKSKQIIIASGDGAKAALEAYWYLLSEWKE
;
A
#
# COMPACT_ATOMS: atom_id res chain seq x y z
N MET A 1 -19.55 -13.87 -34.41
CA MET A 1 -19.81 -13.11 -33.17
C MET A 1 -19.62 -14.07 -32.02
N THR A 2 -18.77 -13.71 -31.06
CA THR A 2 -18.56 -14.45 -29.80
C THR A 2 -19.89 -14.63 -29.10
N ARG A 3 -20.23 -15.85 -28.71
CA ARG A 3 -21.46 -16.16 -27.99
C ARG A 3 -21.17 -16.16 -26.50
N VAL A 4 -21.85 -15.29 -25.76
CA VAL A 4 -21.72 -15.20 -24.31
C VAL A 4 -23.03 -15.60 -23.66
N THR A 5 -22.99 -16.55 -22.73
CA THR A 5 -24.14 -16.97 -21.92
C THR A 5 -23.81 -16.81 -20.43
N VAL A 6 -24.66 -16.12 -19.69
CA VAL A 6 -24.53 -15.93 -18.24
C VAL A 6 -25.62 -16.73 -17.53
N TYR A 7 -25.24 -17.82 -16.88
CA TYR A 7 -26.11 -18.55 -15.96
C TYR A 7 -26.15 -17.80 -14.62
N SER A 8 -27.35 -17.46 -14.16
CA SER A 8 -27.56 -16.55 -13.04
C SER A 8 -28.77 -16.95 -12.19
N THR A 9 -28.94 -16.31 -11.04
CA THR A 9 -30.20 -16.34 -10.27
C THR A 9 -30.62 -14.92 -9.90
N GLN A 10 -31.90 -14.72 -9.59
CA GLN A 10 -32.48 -13.39 -9.34
C GLN A 10 -31.76 -12.59 -8.23
N ASN A 11 -31.29 -13.27 -7.18
CA ASN A 11 -30.74 -12.62 -5.99
C ASN A 11 -29.21 -12.67 -5.90
N CYS A 12 -28.52 -13.11 -6.96
CA CYS A 12 -27.08 -13.27 -6.97
C CYS A 12 -26.36 -11.93 -7.28
N PRO A 13 -25.59 -11.35 -6.34
CA PRO A 13 -24.89 -10.08 -6.55
C PRO A 13 -23.79 -10.19 -7.62
N TYR A 14 -23.01 -11.28 -7.61
CA TYR A 14 -21.96 -11.52 -8.60
C TYR A 14 -22.50 -11.70 -10.03
N CYS A 15 -23.72 -12.21 -10.17
CA CYS A 15 -24.39 -12.33 -11.44
C CYS A 15 -24.75 -10.96 -12.03
N ARG A 16 -25.08 -9.99 -11.18
CA ARG A 16 -25.27 -8.59 -11.61
C ARG A 16 -23.95 -7.95 -12.02
N MET A 17 -22.86 -8.22 -11.29
CA MET A 17 -21.52 -7.72 -11.63
C MET A 17 -21.04 -8.24 -13.00
N ALA A 18 -21.23 -9.54 -13.27
CA ALA A 18 -20.90 -10.13 -14.57
C ALA A 18 -21.66 -9.47 -15.73
N LYS A 19 -22.97 -9.26 -15.56
CA LYS A 19 -23.82 -8.60 -16.57
C LYS A 19 -23.40 -7.15 -16.80
N ALA A 20 -23.20 -6.39 -15.72
CA ALA A 20 -22.74 -5.01 -15.80
C ALA A 20 -21.36 -4.87 -16.47
N PHE A 21 -20.47 -5.83 -16.27
CA PHE A 21 -19.19 -5.88 -16.98
C PHE A 21 -19.40 -6.06 -18.48
N LEU A 22 -20.20 -7.05 -18.89
CA LEU A 22 -20.46 -7.31 -20.31
C LEU A 22 -21.16 -6.12 -20.98
N ASP A 23 -22.13 -5.51 -20.28
CA ASP A 23 -22.80 -4.28 -20.72
C ASP A 23 -21.80 -3.12 -20.94
N LYS A 24 -20.85 -2.94 -19.99
CA LYS A 24 -19.82 -1.91 -20.06
C LYS A 24 -18.93 -2.04 -21.30
N TYR A 25 -18.55 -3.26 -21.67
CA TYR A 25 -17.71 -3.53 -22.85
C TYR A 25 -18.54 -3.77 -24.13
N ALA A 26 -19.84 -3.44 -24.11
CA ALA A 26 -20.76 -3.63 -25.23
C ALA A 26 -20.76 -5.07 -25.78
N VAL A 27 -20.53 -6.05 -24.91
CA VAL A 27 -20.51 -7.47 -25.26
C VAL A 27 -21.94 -8.00 -25.23
N PRO A 28 -22.51 -8.46 -26.35
CA PRO A 28 -23.84 -9.06 -26.33
C PRO A 28 -23.82 -10.41 -25.60
N TYR A 29 -24.80 -10.65 -24.73
CA TYR A 29 -24.92 -11.91 -24.00
C TYR A 29 -26.39 -12.36 -23.83
N GLU A 30 -26.56 -13.67 -23.67
CA GLU A 30 -27.79 -14.29 -23.21
C GLU A 30 -27.72 -14.54 -21.70
N SER A 31 -28.80 -14.27 -20.97
CA SER A 31 -28.89 -14.48 -19.53
C SER A 31 -29.92 -15.56 -19.20
N LEU A 32 -29.49 -16.66 -18.59
CA LEU A 32 -30.35 -17.77 -18.17
C LEU A 32 -30.52 -17.78 -16.65
N ASP A 33 -31.77 -17.83 -16.16
CA ASP A 33 -32.08 -17.91 -14.72
C ASP A 33 -32.21 -19.37 -14.28
N VAL A 34 -31.13 -19.94 -13.75
CA VAL A 34 -31.10 -21.35 -13.31
C VAL A 34 -31.89 -21.60 -12.02
N GLY A 35 -32.34 -20.53 -11.34
CA GLY A 35 -33.26 -20.65 -10.21
C GLY A 35 -34.70 -20.93 -10.65
N ALA A 36 -35.05 -20.56 -11.88
CA ALA A 36 -36.38 -20.76 -12.47
C ALA A 36 -36.39 -21.84 -13.56
N ASP A 37 -35.25 -22.15 -14.17
CA ASP A 37 -35.10 -23.13 -15.24
C ASP A 37 -34.19 -24.30 -14.84
N ILE A 38 -34.81 -25.47 -14.62
CA ILE A 38 -34.15 -26.70 -14.18
C ILE A 38 -33.25 -27.29 -15.27
N GLU A 39 -33.61 -27.16 -16.55
CA GLU A 39 -32.80 -27.71 -17.64
C GLU A 39 -31.57 -26.82 -17.88
N ALA A 40 -31.72 -25.49 -17.78
CA ALA A 40 -30.57 -24.60 -17.75
C ALA A 40 -29.65 -24.87 -16.56
N ALA A 41 -30.21 -25.20 -15.38
CA ALA A 41 -29.42 -25.56 -14.19
C ALA A 41 -28.61 -26.86 -14.41
N LYS A 42 -29.22 -27.90 -14.99
CA LYS A 42 -28.51 -29.16 -15.32
C LYS A 42 -27.37 -28.92 -16.30
N LYS A 43 -27.64 -28.16 -17.37
CA LYS A 43 -26.64 -27.81 -18.38
C LYS A 43 -25.48 -27.01 -17.78
N MET A 44 -25.77 -26.04 -16.91
CA MET A 44 -24.74 -25.28 -16.17
C MET A 44 -23.85 -26.20 -15.33
N ILE A 45 -24.45 -27.16 -14.59
CA ILE A 45 -23.72 -28.11 -13.75
C ILE A 45 -22.84 -29.02 -14.60
N GLU A 46 -23.33 -29.51 -15.72
CA GLU A 46 -22.58 -30.36 -16.65
C GLU A 46 -21.37 -29.63 -17.24
N LEU A 47 -21.55 -28.37 -17.65
CA LEU A 47 -20.48 -27.55 -18.24
C LEU A 47 -19.41 -27.12 -17.23
N SER A 48 -19.81 -26.74 -16.01
CA SER A 48 -18.91 -26.12 -15.03
C SER A 48 -18.43 -27.07 -13.93
N GLY A 49 -19.08 -28.23 -13.76
CA GLY A 49 -18.90 -29.07 -12.58
C GLY A 49 -19.42 -28.44 -11.28
N GLN A 50 -20.09 -27.28 -11.33
CA GLN A 50 -20.50 -26.51 -10.16
C GLN A 50 -22.02 -26.29 -10.09
N ARG A 51 -22.51 -26.10 -8.86
CA ARG A 51 -23.92 -25.75 -8.58
C ARG A 51 -24.12 -24.25 -8.27
N GLY A 52 -23.04 -23.48 -8.20
CA GLY A 52 -23.06 -22.05 -7.88
C GLY A 52 -23.21 -21.17 -9.12
N VAL A 53 -23.65 -19.93 -8.91
CA VAL A 53 -23.75 -18.87 -9.94
C VAL A 53 -22.93 -17.63 -9.54
N PRO A 54 -22.48 -16.80 -10.49
CA PRO A 54 -22.65 -16.95 -11.94
C PRO A 54 -21.73 -18.02 -12.53
N VAL A 55 -22.16 -18.59 -13.66
CA VAL A 55 -21.29 -19.30 -14.59
C VAL A 55 -21.41 -18.57 -15.92
N ILE A 56 -20.30 -18.13 -16.48
CA ILE A 56 -20.24 -17.38 -17.73
C ILE A 56 -19.58 -18.29 -18.76
N VAL A 57 -20.26 -18.53 -19.87
CA VAL A 57 -19.75 -19.32 -20.97
C VAL A 57 -19.46 -18.38 -22.14
N VAL A 58 -18.21 -18.37 -22.60
CA VAL A 58 -17.73 -17.57 -23.71
C VAL A 58 -17.28 -18.53 -24.81
N ASP A 59 -18.12 -18.71 -25.83
CA ASP A 59 -18.01 -19.78 -26.81
C ASP A 59 -17.88 -21.17 -26.14
N ASP A 60 -16.67 -21.74 -26.07
CA ASP A 60 -16.40 -23.04 -25.42
C ASP A 60 -15.74 -22.90 -24.03
N GLU A 61 -15.39 -21.68 -23.61
CA GLU A 61 -14.72 -21.42 -22.34
C GLU A 61 -15.73 -21.22 -21.21
N VAL A 62 -15.53 -21.91 -20.09
CA VAL A 62 -16.38 -21.83 -18.90
C VAL A 62 -15.66 -21.08 -17.78
N ILE A 63 -16.20 -19.94 -17.40
CA ILE A 63 -15.72 -19.09 -16.30
C ILE A 63 -16.69 -19.24 -15.13
N VAL A 64 -16.17 -19.71 -14.00
CA VAL A 64 -16.94 -19.89 -12.78
C VAL A 64 -16.80 -18.66 -11.89
N GLY A 65 -17.93 -18.09 -11.46
CA GLY A 65 -17.97 -16.88 -10.67
C GLY A 65 -17.82 -15.61 -11.52
N PHE A 66 -17.71 -14.47 -10.83
CA PHE A 66 -17.38 -13.21 -11.48
C PHE A 66 -15.87 -13.00 -11.42
N ASP A 67 -15.20 -13.35 -12.52
CA ASP A 67 -13.76 -13.12 -12.71
C ASP A 67 -13.54 -11.90 -13.61
N ALA A 68 -13.41 -10.73 -12.98
CA ALA A 68 -13.23 -9.47 -13.70
C ALA A 68 -11.94 -9.44 -14.53
N GLN A 69 -10.88 -10.11 -14.07
CA GLN A 69 -9.61 -10.16 -14.79
C GLN A 69 -9.78 -10.96 -16.08
N ARG A 70 -10.32 -12.18 -15.98
CA ARG A 70 -10.50 -13.04 -17.16
C ARG A 70 -11.46 -12.43 -18.18
N LEU A 71 -12.54 -11.80 -17.74
CA LEU A 71 -13.46 -11.09 -18.62
C LEU A 71 -12.78 -9.87 -19.30
N THR A 72 -11.84 -9.21 -18.62
CA THR A 72 -11.04 -8.13 -19.22
C THR A 72 -10.05 -8.66 -20.25
N GLU A 73 -9.47 -9.84 -20.06
CA GLU A 73 -8.63 -10.48 -21.07
C GLU A 73 -9.41 -10.87 -22.34
N LEU A 74 -10.66 -11.32 -22.16
CA LEU A 74 -11.50 -11.80 -23.27
C LEU A 74 -12.21 -10.68 -24.04
N PHE A 75 -12.59 -9.62 -23.35
CA PHE A 75 -13.46 -8.58 -23.90
C PHE A 75 -12.95 -7.16 -23.70
N GLY A 76 -11.90 -6.98 -22.89
CA GLY A 76 -11.17 -5.72 -22.87
C GLY A 76 -10.45 -5.56 -24.19
N GLU A 77 -10.55 -4.38 -24.79
CA GLU A 77 -9.71 -4.05 -25.94
C GLU A 77 -8.22 -4.20 -25.53
N THR A 78 -7.44 -4.93 -26.33
CA THR A 78 -5.97 -5.00 -26.21
C THR A 78 -5.42 -3.60 -26.01
N ALA A 79 -4.68 -3.37 -24.91
CA ALA A 79 -4.18 -2.06 -24.51
C ALA A 79 -3.43 -1.35 -25.65
N THR A 80 -4.13 -0.49 -26.39
CA THR A 80 -3.60 0.44 -27.38
C THR A 80 -3.36 1.77 -26.68
N ASP A 81 -2.11 2.23 -26.61
CA ASP A 81 -1.71 3.60 -26.22
C ASP A 81 -2.65 4.24 -25.16
N GLU A 82 -2.91 3.54 -24.05
CA GLU A 82 -3.92 4.00 -23.08
C GLU A 82 -3.42 5.27 -22.40
N ARG A 83 -4.06 6.38 -22.77
CA ARG A 83 -3.86 7.68 -22.12
C ARG A 83 -4.85 7.80 -20.97
N TYR A 84 -4.31 7.99 -19.78
CA TYR A 84 -5.10 8.24 -18.59
C TYR A 84 -5.31 9.73 -18.39
N ASP A 85 -6.44 10.08 -17.79
CA ASP A 85 -6.61 11.43 -17.25
C ASP A 85 -5.70 11.59 -16.02
N VAL A 86 -5.60 10.55 -15.18
CA VAL A 86 -4.79 10.58 -13.95
C VAL A 86 -3.98 9.30 -13.78
N LEU A 87 -2.67 9.45 -13.55
CA LEU A 87 -1.79 8.41 -13.00
C LEU A 87 -1.64 8.65 -11.49
N ILE A 88 -2.03 7.67 -10.68
CA ILE A 88 -1.79 7.64 -9.24
C ILE A 88 -0.60 6.72 -8.96
N VAL A 89 0.40 7.24 -8.25
CA VAL A 89 1.59 6.46 -7.90
C VAL A 89 1.54 6.06 -6.44
N GLY A 90 1.39 4.77 -6.17
CA GLY A 90 1.19 4.20 -4.85
C GLY A 90 -0.28 3.88 -4.54
N ALA A 91 -0.52 2.76 -3.86
CA ALA A 91 -1.84 2.26 -3.46
C ALA A 91 -1.97 2.14 -1.94
N GLY A 92 -1.40 3.06 -1.18
CA GLY A 92 -1.67 3.22 0.25
C GLY A 92 -2.97 4.00 0.51
N PRO A 93 -3.25 4.42 1.76
CA PRO A 93 -4.49 5.13 2.11
C PRO A 93 -4.75 6.37 1.25
N ALA A 94 -3.70 7.16 0.97
CA ALA A 94 -3.79 8.34 0.12
C ALA A 94 -4.15 7.99 -1.34
N GLY A 95 -3.44 7.04 -1.94
CA GLY A 95 -3.64 6.64 -3.34
C GLY A 95 -4.98 5.97 -3.58
N LEU A 96 -5.39 5.05 -2.70
CA LEU A 96 -6.71 4.39 -2.79
C LEU A 96 -7.85 5.40 -2.58
N THR A 97 -7.71 6.34 -1.65
CA THR A 97 -8.72 7.40 -1.49
C THR A 97 -8.77 8.31 -2.71
N ALA A 98 -7.62 8.73 -3.24
CA ALA A 98 -7.55 9.53 -4.47
C ALA A 98 -8.26 8.81 -5.64
N ALA A 99 -8.02 7.51 -5.80
CA ALA A 99 -8.64 6.69 -6.82
C ALA A 99 -10.18 6.65 -6.69
N VAL A 100 -10.71 6.54 -5.47
CA VAL A 100 -12.16 6.61 -5.23
C VAL A 100 -12.73 7.93 -5.74
N TYR A 101 -12.08 9.06 -5.45
CA TYR A 101 -12.53 10.37 -5.87
C TYR A 101 -12.41 10.57 -7.39
N CYS A 102 -11.30 10.13 -8.00
CA CYS A 102 -11.11 10.16 -9.45
C CYS A 102 -12.18 9.31 -10.18
N GLY A 103 -12.41 8.07 -9.73
CA GLY A 103 -13.42 7.18 -10.31
C GLY A 103 -14.83 7.73 -10.18
N ARG A 104 -15.18 8.37 -9.05
CA ARG A 104 -16.48 9.06 -8.87
C ARG A 104 -16.66 10.29 -9.77
N LYS A 105 -15.56 10.88 -10.24
CA LYS A 105 -15.55 11.95 -11.23
C LYS A 105 -15.47 11.43 -12.67
N MET A 106 -15.51 10.11 -12.86
CA MET A 106 -15.43 9.43 -14.15
C MET A 106 -14.14 9.75 -14.92
N LEU A 107 -13.04 10.02 -14.19
CA LEU A 107 -11.72 10.21 -14.79
C LEU A 107 -11.14 8.84 -15.17
N ASN A 108 -10.60 8.71 -16.39
CA ASN A 108 -9.85 7.51 -16.77
C ASN A 108 -8.57 7.43 -15.93
N THR A 109 -8.53 6.53 -14.96
CA THR A 109 -7.53 6.54 -13.88
C THR A 109 -6.79 5.21 -13.81
N ILE A 110 -5.46 5.28 -13.66
CA ILE A 110 -4.62 4.14 -13.35
C ILE A 110 -3.86 4.36 -12.04
N ILE A 111 -3.74 3.30 -11.25
CA ILE A 111 -2.88 3.23 -10.07
C ILE A 111 -1.74 2.28 -10.37
N ILE A 112 -0.50 2.70 -10.17
CA ILE A 112 0.70 1.85 -10.22
C ILE A 112 1.32 1.80 -8.83
N SER A 113 1.47 0.60 -8.25
CA SER A 113 2.01 0.45 -6.89
C SER A 113 2.70 -0.89 -6.65
N GLU A 114 3.75 -0.91 -5.83
CA GLU A 114 4.47 -2.14 -5.46
C GLU A 114 3.63 -3.08 -4.58
N ASN A 115 2.70 -2.53 -3.82
CA ASN A 115 1.74 -3.27 -3.00
C ASN A 115 0.44 -2.47 -2.85
N ILE A 116 -0.63 -3.14 -2.41
CA ILE A 116 -1.92 -2.51 -2.09
C ILE A 116 -2.04 -2.43 -0.58
N GLY A 117 -2.29 -1.22 -0.05
CA GLY A 117 -2.44 -0.93 1.37
C GLY A 117 -1.28 -0.12 1.96
N GLY A 118 -0.07 -0.22 1.40
CA GLY A 118 1.11 0.51 1.89
C GLY A 118 1.42 0.17 3.35
N GLN A 119 2.01 1.13 4.06
CA GLN A 119 2.40 0.96 5.47
C GLN A 119 1.24 0.67 6.41
N ALA A 120 -0.01 0.98 6.02
CA ALA A 120 -1.17 0.71 6.89
C ALA A 120 -1.36 -0.79 7.16
N LEU A 121 -0.86 -1.67 6.27
CA LEU A 121 -0.88 -3.12 6.48
C LEU A 121 -0.09 -3.57 7.71
N GLU A 122 0.90 -2.78 8.14
CA GLU A 122 1.79 -3.10 9.25
C GLU A 122 1.16 -2.80 10.63
N SER A 123 -0.07 -2.27 10.67
CA SER A 123 -0.73 -1.87 11.92
C SER A 123 -1.59 -3.01 12.51
N TRP A 124 -1.30 -3.44 13.73
CA TRP A 124 -2.06 -4.50 14.42
C TRP A 124 -3.48 -4.03 14.76
N ALA A 125 -3.54 -2.85 15.40
CA ALA A 125 -4.76 -2.25 15.89
C ALA A 125 -4.74 -0.76 15.55
N ILE A 126 -5.73 -0.36 14.78
CA ILE A 126 -6.01 1.03 14.43
C ILE A 126 -7.25 1.44 15.21
N GLU A 127 -7.04 2.21 16.27
CA GLU A 127 -8.10 2.71 17.16
C GLU A 127 -8.41 4.20 16.92
N ASN A 128 -7.76 4.81 15.93
CA ASN A 128 -7.83 6.25 15.64
C ASN A 128 -8.39 6.54 14.24
N TYR A 129 -8.97 5.56 13.57
CA TYR A 129 -9.69 5.75 12.31
C TYR A 129 -11.20 5.86 12.58
N MET A 130 -11.71 7.09 12.54
CA MET A 130 -13.11 7.38 12.83
C MET A 130 -14.06 6.52 11.96
N GLY A 131 -15.02 5.88 12.62
CA GLY A 131 -15.90 4.86 12.02
C GLY A 131 -15.60 3.45 12.52
N TYR A 132 -14.41 3.22 13.10
CA TYR A 132 -14.06 1.99 13.79
C TYR A 132 -13.67 2.29 15.24
N ARG A 133 -14.07 1.42 16.16
CA ARG A 133 -13.53 1.41 17.53
C ARG A 133 -12.11 0.86 17.53
N MET A 134 -11.91 -0.24 16.80
CA MET A 134 -10.63 -0.87 16.51
C MET A 134 -10.79 -1.62 15.19
N VAL A 135 -9.79 -1.56 14.32
CA VAL A 135 -9.70 -2.35 13.08
C VAL A 135 -8.24 -2.71 12.83
N THR A 136 -7.96 -3.87 12.25
CA THR A 136 -6.59 -4.22 11.84
C THR A 136 -6.20 -3.44 10.57
N GLY A 137 -4.90 -3.28 10.34
CA GLY A 137 -4.37 -2.70 9.10
C GLY A 137 -4.84 -3.42 7.85
N GLU A 138 -4.78 -4.75 7.88
CA GLU A 138 -5.23 -5.63 6.81
C GLU A 138 -6.73 -5.45 6.53
N ASP A 139 -7.59 -5.53 7.55
CA ASP A 139 -9.04 -5.38 7.37
C ASP A 139 -9.42 -3.99 6.88
N LEU A 140 -8.73 -2.95 7.35
CA LEU A 140 -8.99 -1.58 6.89
C LEU A 140 -8.59 -1.40 5.42
N MET A 141 -7.41 -1.87 5.02
CA MET A 141 -6.94 -1.74 3.64
C MET A 141 -7.73 -2.61 2.67
N LYS A 142 -8.15 -3.81 3.10
CA LYS A 142 -9.07 -4.65 2.33
C LYS A 142 -10.38 -3.92 2.00
N LYS A 143 -10.95 -3.18 2.96
CA LYS A 143 -12.14 -2.36 2.71
C LYS A 143 -11.89 -1.20 1.75
N PHE A 144 -10.70 -0.58 1.79
CA PHE A 144 -10.32 0.46 0.84
C PHE A 144 -10.19 -0.11 -0.57
N GLU A 145 -9.50 -1.24 -0.70
CA GLU A 145 -9.32 -1.95 -1.96
C GLU A 145 -10.67 -2.41 -2.55
N GLU A 146 -11.56 -2.97 -1.73
CA GLU A 146 -12.92 -3.33 -2.14
C GLU A 146 -13.69 -2.14 -2.74
N GLN A 147 -13.56 -0.93 -2.16
CA GLN A 147 -14.19 0.26 -2.73
C GLN A 147 -13.60 0.64 -4.10
N VAL A 148 -12.27 0.59 -4.22
CA VAL A 148 -11.54 0.93 -5.44
C VAL A 148 -11.84 -0.07 -6.56
N ARG A 149 -11.88 -1.37 -6.27
CA ARG A 149 -12.17 -2.43 -7.25
C ARG A 149 -13.60 -2.41 -7.79
N ASN A 150 -14.53 -1.78 -7.07
CA ASN A 150 -15.90 -1.58 -7.54
C ASN A 150 -16.05 -0.39 -8.52
N LEU A 151 -14.96 0.33 -8.80
CA LEU A 151 -14.93 1.46 -9.73
C LEU A 151 -14.31 1.05 -11.06
N ASN A 152 -14.66 1.78 -12.12
CA ASN A 152 -14.05 1.61 -13.43
C ASN A 152 -12.68 2.32 -13.49
N LEU A 153 -11.67 1.72 -12.88
CA LEU A 153 -10.28 2.18 -12.90
C LEU A 153 -9.32 1.00 -12.98
N ARG A 154 -8.08 1.26 -13.39
CA ARG A 154 -7.03 0.24 -13.50
C ARG A 154 -6.10 0.32 -12.28
N LEU A 155 -5.74 -0.83 -11.71
CA LEU A 155 -4.75 -0.94 -10.63
C LEU A 155 -3.75 -2.02 -11.04
N GLU A 156 -2.48 -1.65 -11.14
CA GLU A 156 -1.40 -2.57 -11.49
C GLU A 156 -0.34 -2.65 -10.40
N LEU A 157 0.15 -3.87 -10.18
CA LEU A 157 1.28 -4.13 -9.31
C LEU A 157 2.58 -3.99 -10.10
N ASP A 158 3.21 -2.84 -9.97
CA ASP A 158 4.51 -2.49 -10.57
C ASP A 158 5.08 -1.27 -9.83
N ARG A 159 6.30 -0.85 -10.15
CA ARG A 159 6.95 0.31 -9.57
C ARG A 159 7.25 1.36 -10.64
N ILE A 160 6.77 2.58 -10.45
CA ILE A 160 7.24 3.72 -11.24
C ILE A 160 8.69 4.02 -10.88
N THR A 161 9.59 3.96 -11.87
CA THR A 161 11.02 4.26 -11.69
C THR A 161 11.35 5.69 -12.07
N THR A 162 10.59 6.28 -12.99
CA THR A 162 10.82 7.63 -13.49
C THR A 162 9.53 8.22 -14.02
N ILE A 163 9.35 9.52 -13.85
CA ILE A 163 8.31 10.29 -14.52
C ILE A 163 8.99 11.39 -15.32
N THR A 164 8.59 11.57 -16.57
CA THR A 164 9.03 12.67 -17.42
C THR A 164 7.82 13.41 -17.98
N ARG A 165 8.03 14.62 -18.49
CA ARG A 165 6.99 15.37 -19.21
C ARG A 165 7.27 15.33 -20.71
N GLU A 166 6.29 14.92 -21.50
CA GLU A 166 6.32 14.90 -22.95
C GLU A 166 5.13 15.70 -23.50
N GLY A 167 5.37 16.96 -23.87
CA GLY A 167 4.31 17.88 -24.27
C GLY A 167 3.32 18.17 -23.13
N SER A 168 2.04 17.89 -23.36
CA SER A 168 0.96 18.02 -22.37
C SER A 168 0.76 16.79 -21.48
N LEU A 169 1.56 15.73 -21.68
CA LEU A 169 1.43 14.48 -20.94
C LEU A 169 2.62 14.24 -20.02
N PHE A 170 2.36 13.49 -18.96
CA PHE A 170 3.37 12.86 -18.11
C PHE A 170 3.53 11.40 -18.54
N VAL A 171 4.78 10.94 -18.61
CA VAL A 171 5.13 9.57 -18.98
C VAL A 171 5.83 8.91 -17.79
N GLY A 172 5.16 7.94 -17.18
CA GLY A 172 5.70 7.11 -16.12
C GLY A 172 6.31 5.83 -16.70
N LYS A 173 7.59 5.59 -16.44
CA LYS A 173 8.25 4.32 -16.75
C LYS A 173 8.19 3.40 -15.54
N THR A 174 7.88 2.14 -15.77
CA THR A 174 7.81 1.14 -14.70
C THR A 174 9.04 0.24 -14.66
N ALA A 175 9.22 -0.49 -13.55
CA ALA A 175 10.33 -1.41 -13.37
C ALA A 175 10.25 -2.62 -14.32
N SER A 176 9.04 -3.01 -14.75
CA SER A 176 8.85 -4.04 -15.78
C SER A 176 9.18 -3.57 -17.20
N GLY A 177 9.40 -2.27 -17.39
CA GLY A 177 9.65 -1.65 -18.70
C GLY A 177 8.41 -1.14 -19.42
N ALA A 178 7.23 -1.18 -18.77
CA ALA A 178 6.02 -0.58 -19.31
C ALA A 178 6.08 0.96 -19.23
N GLU A 179 5.32 1.61 -20.10
CA GLU A 179 5.14 3.07 -20.11
C GLU A 179 3.66 3.42 -19.93
N VAL A 180 3.40 4.34 -19.02
CA VAL A 180 2.06 4.85 -18.72
C VAL A 180 2.00 6.34 -19.02
N ARG A 181 1.01 6.76 -19.80
CA ARG A 181 0.84 8.17 -20.20
C ARG A 181 -0.38 8.76 -19.51
N ALA A 182 -0.22 9.90 -18.85
CA ALA A 182 -1.33 10.57 -18.15
C ALA A 182 -1.29 12.10 -18.29
N LYS A 183 -2.46 12.74 -18.27
CA LYS A 183 -2.58 14.22 -18.28
C LYS A 183 -2.22 14.85 -16.94
N ALA A 184 -2.52 14.16 -15.84
CA ALA A 184 -2.17 14.57 -14.48
C ALA A 184 -1.58 13.41 -13.68
N VAL A 185 -0.79 13.72 -12.65
CA VAL A 185 -0.16 12.74 -11.77
C VAL A 185 -0.48 13.06 -10.31
N ILE A 186 -0.82 12.04 -9.52
CA ILE A 186 -0.97 12.14 -8.06
C ILE A 186 0.08 11.23 -7.40
N LEU A 187 1.05 11.85 -6.74
CA LEU A 187 2.15 11.16 -6.05
C LEU A 187 1.75 10.78 -4.63
N THR A 188 1.67 9.48 -4.36
CA THR A 188 1.22 8.93 -3.06
C THR A 188 2.08 7.77 -2.56
N GLN A 189 3.31 7.62 -3.08
CA GLN A 189 4.20 6.48 -2.78
C GLN A 189 4.74 6.42 -1.34
N GLY A 190 4.28 7.30 -0.45
CA GLY A 190 4.59 7.28 0.98
C GLY A 190 6.08 7.35 1.29
N ASN A 191 6.48 6.61 2.33
CA ASN A 191 7.85 6.55 2.81
C ASN A 191 8.37 5.11 2.82
N ARG A 192 9.68 4.96 3.00
CA ARG A 192 10.38 3.70 3.27
C ARG A 192 11.16 3.79 4.58
N PRO A 193 11.38 2.68 5.30
CA PRO A 193 12.13 2.72 6.54
C PRO A 193 13.59 3.11 6.26
N ARG A 194 14.22 3.79 7.21
CA ARG A 194 15.66 4.02 7.17
C ARG A 194 16.39 2.72 7.46
N LYS A 195 17.48 2.52 6.73
CA LYS A 195 18.42 1.42 6.93
C LYS A 195 19.42 1.79 8.04
N LEU A 196 19.87 0.80 8.81
CA LEU A 196 20.97 0.90 9.77
C LEU A 196 22.27 1.31 9.08
N GLY A 197 22.47 0.91 7.82
CA GLY A 197 23.66 1.25 7.03
C GLY A 197 24.88 0.43 7.41
N VAL A 198 24.67 -0.78 7.92
CA VAL A 198 25.73 -1.73 8.31
C VAL A 198 25.83 -2.87 7.30
N ALA A 199 26.99 -3.53 7.25
CA ALA A 199 27.19 -4.68 6.38
C ALA A 199 26.16 -5.79 6.67
N ASN A 200 25.76 -6.51 5.62
CA ASN A 200 24.82 -7.66 5.68
C ASN A 200 23.38 -7.32 6.12
N GLU A 201 23.01 -6.04 6.21
CA GLU A 201 21.64 -5.64 6.60
C GLU A 201 20.57 -6.27 5.69
N GLU A 202 20.76 -6.23 4.36
CA GLU A 202 19.80 -6.81 3.41
C GLU A 202 19.70 -8.33 3.51
N GLN A 203 20.78 -9.00 3.91
CA GLN A 203 20.79 -10.46 4.09
C GLN A 203 19.90 -10.89 5.27
N TYR A 204 19.84 -10.08 6.32
CA TYR A 204 19.11 -10.40 7.55
C TYR A 204 17.69 -9.83 7.59
N LEU A 205 17.29 -8.99 6.64
CA LEU A 205 15.90 -8.52 6.52
C LEU A 205 14.96 -9.73 6.30
N GLY A 206 13.99 -9.90 7.20
CA GLY A 206 13.10 -11.06 7.24
C GLY A 206 13.76 -12.36 7.75
N ARG A 207 15.02 -12.30 8.19
CA ARG A 207 15.79 -13.42 8.78
C ARG A 207 16.39 -13.05 10.13
N GLY A 208 15.74 -12.16 10.86
CA GLY A 208 16.17 -11.67 12.17
C GLY A 208 16.13 -10.14 12.27
N LEU A 209 16.26 -9.41 11.16
CA LEU A 209 15.88 -7.99 11.12
C LEU A 209 14.43 -7.85 10.71
N SER A 210 13.69 -7.00 11.43
CA SER A 210 12.32 -6.61 11.15
C SER A 210 12.17 -5.09 11.18
N ILE A 211 11.23 -4.59 10.39
CA ILE A 211 10.78 -3.20 10.38
C ILE A 211 9.33 -3.06 10.88
N CYS A 212 8.68 -4.19 11.20
CA CYS A 212 7.28 -4.25 11.62
C CYS A 212 7.17 -5.17 12.85
N SER A 213 7.15 -4.55 14.03
CA SER A 213 6.96 -5.25 15.32
C SER A 213 5.62 -5.98 15.41
N THR A 214 4.55 -5.35 14.95
CA THR A 214 3.23 -5.98 14.78
C THR A 214 3.30 -7.32 14.02
N CYS A 215 3.99 -7.32 12.88
CA CYS A 215 3.94 -8.41 11.91
C CYS A 215 4.77 -9.59 12.42
N ASP A 216 6.00 -9.30 12.85
CA ASP A 216 6.99 -10.32 13.16
C ASP A 216 7.10 -10.59 14.67
N GLY A 217 6.64 -9.68 15.53
CA GLY A 217 6.71 -9.76 16.99
C GLY A 217 6.26 -11.10 17.58
N PRO A 218 5.11 -11.69 17.15
CA PRO A 218 4.68 -13.01 17.61
C PRO A 218 5.71 -14.13 17.39
N LEU A 219 6.57 -14.04 16.36
CA LEU A 219 7.62 -15.01 16.05
C LEU A 219 8.80 -14.97 17.05
N TYR A 220 8.86 -13.93 17.88
CA TYR A 220 9.88 -13.71 18.89
C TYR A 220 9.37 -13.94 20.33
N LYS A 221 8.24 -14.62 20.48
CA LYS A 221 7.73 -15.00 21.80
C LYS A 221 8.77 -15.81 22.59
N GLY A 222 9.12 -15.33 23.79
CA GLY A 222 10.12 -15.96 24.66
C GLY A 222 11.57 -15.86 24.15
N LYS A 223 11.83 -15.08 23.10
CA LYS A 223 13.16 -14.87 22.53
C LYS A 223 13.82 -13.60 23.04
N LYS A 224 15.11 -13.40 22.77
CA LYS A 224 15.80 -12.13 23.06
C LYS A 224 15.73 -11.25 21.83
N VAL A 225 15.36 -9.98 21.98
CA VAL A 225 15.27 -9.06 20.84
C VAL A 225 15.91 -7.72 21.15
N ALA A 226 16.29 -6.98 20.12
CA ALA A 226 16.66 -5.58 20.24
C ALA A 226 15.69 -4.68 19.47
N VAL A 227 15.57 -3.43 19.90
CA VAL A 227 14.85 -2.37 19.20
C VAL A 227 15.81 -1.20 18.99
N VAL A 228 15.99 -0.75 17.76
CA VAL A 228 16.91 0.34 17.42
C VAL A 228 16.11 1.60 17.15
N GLY A 229 16.27 2.62 17.99
CA GLY A 229 15.62 3.92 17.81
C GLY A 229 15.28 4.58 19.14
N GLY A 230 15.00 5.89 19.09
CA GLY A 230 14.67 6.69 20.29
C GLY A 230 13.39 7.50 20.17
N GLY A 231 12.60 7.30 19.11
CA GLY A 231 11.33 8.02 18.89
C GLY A 231 10.13 7.29 19.47
N ASN A 232 8.93 7.81 19.18
CA ASN A 232 7.66 7.18 19.58
C ASN A 232 7.55 5.73 19.10
N SER A 233 7.85 5.46 17.83
CA SER A 233 7.74 4.09 17.26
C SER A 233 8.67 3.11 17.98
N ALA A 234 9.91 3.51 18.24
CA ALA A 234 10.87 2.67 18.96
C ALA A 234 10.41 2.32 20.38
N LEU A 235 9.90 3.30 21.14
CA LEU A 235 9.43 3.03 22.50
C LEU A 235 8.13 2.21 22.51
N GLN A 236 7.21 2.45 21.58
CA GLN A 236 6.02 1.61 21.44
C GLN A 236 6.40 0.15 21.13
N THR A 237 7.25 -0.05 20.13
CA THR A 237 7.76 -1.37 19.76
C THR A 237 8.50 -2.04 20.92
N ALA A 238 9.32 -1.32 21.68
CA ALA A 238 10.00 -1.89 22.85
C ALA A 238 9.02 -2.31 23.96
N ILE A 239 8.00 -1.49 24.22
CA ILE A 239 6.94 -1.79 25.21
C ILE A 239 6.12 -3.01 24.75
N GLU A 240 5.75 -3.09 23.47
CA GLU A 240 5.03 -4.22 22.91
C GLU A 240 5.85 -5.51 22.99
N MET A 241 7.10 -5.46 22.53
CA MET A 241 7.99 -6.61 22.56
C MET A 241 8.27 -7.06 24.00
N SER A 242 8.22 -6.16 25.00
CA SER A 242 8.38 -6.54 26.40
C SER A 242 7.29 -7.48 26.93
N GLU A 243 6.12 -7.53 26.29
CA GLU A 243 5.04 -8.45 26.63
C GLU A 243 5.21 -9.84 25.97
N LEU A 244 6.01 -9.92 24.89
CA LEU A 244 6.15 -11.12 24.07
C LEU A 244 7.51 -11.80 24.28
N ALA A 245 8.59 -11.03 24.23
CA ALA A 245 9.98 -11.47 24.28
C ALA A 245 10.43 -11.74 25.72
N ALA A 246 11.46 -12.59 25.86
CA ALA A 246 12.11 -12.83 27.15
C ALA A 246 12.85 -11.58 27.65
N SER A 247 13.51 -10.85 26.74
CA SER A 247 14.19 -9.58 27.03
C SER A 247 14.24 -8.69 25.80
N VAL A 248 14.30 -7.37 26.03
CA VAL A 248 14.38 -6.36 24.98
C VAL A 248 15.57 -5.43 25.26
N ASP A 249 16.49 -5.34 24.30
CA ASP A 249 17.57 -4.35 24.31
C ASP A 249 17.17 -3.12 23.47
N LEU A 250 16.86 -1.99 24.11
CA LEU A 250 16.53 -0.74 23.43
C LEU A 250 17.80 0.07 23.17
N ILE A 251 18.23 0.14 21.90
CA ILE A 251 19.46 0.80 21.46
C ILE A 251 19.13 2.20 20.96
N VAL A 252 19.66 3.23 21.65
CA VAL A 252 19.35 4.64 21.38
C VAL A 252 20.65 5.39 21.04
N ARG A 253 20.75 5.90 19.81
CA ARG A 253 21.96 6.60 19.34
C ARG A 253 22.33 7.84 20.15
N SER A 254 21.35 8.53 20.72
CA SER A 254 21.58 9.71 21.55
C SER A 254 20.59 9.75 22.70
N THR A 255 19.54 10.56 22.61
CA THR A 255 18.50 10.69 23.65
C THR A 255 17.16 10.16 23.17
N ILE A 256 16.32 9.71 24.11
CA ILE A 256 14.93 9.37 23.85
C ILE A 256 14.15 10.68 23.56
N ARG A 257 13.44 10.70 22.44
CA ARG A 257 12.63 11.82 21.93
C ARG A 257 11.15 11.46 21.81
N ALA A 258 10.71 10.43 22.52
CA ALA A 258 9.33 10.00 22.54
C ALA A 258 8.48 10.84 23.49
N ASP A 259 7.15 10.76 23.32
CA ASP A 259 6.19 11.42 24.18
C ASP A 259 6.29 10.91 25.62
N PRO A 260 6.06 11.77 26.63
CA PRO A 260 6.23 11.42 28.06
C PRO A 260 5.44 10.19 28.51
N VAL A 261 4.29 9.92 27.88
CA VAL A 261 3.46 8.74 28.18
C VAL A 261 4.17 7.42 27.87
N TYR A 262 4.95 7.37 26.77
CA TYR A 262 5.72 6.18 26.41
C TYR A 262 6.96 6.04 27.27
N VAL A 263 7.62 7.15 27.61
CA VAL A 263 8.77 7.14 28.53
C VAL A 263 8.35 6.56 29.88
N LYS A 264 7.24 7.03 30.46
CA LYS A 264 6.73 6.52 31.73
C LYS A 264 6.38 5.02 31.67
N LYS A 265 5.73 4.57 30.60
CA LYS A 265 5.42 3.15 30.40
C LYS A 265 6.67 2.29 30.24
N LEU A 266 7.72 2.83 29.60
CA LEU A 266 9.00 2.15 29.44
C LEU A 266 9.66 1.91 30.82
N GLU A 267 9.63 2.91 31.71
CA GLU A 267 10.19 2.83 33.06
C GLU A 267 9.51 1.75 33.94
N GLU A 268 8.26 1.39 33.64
CA GLU A 268 7.52 0.33 34.34
C GLU A 268 7.94 -1.09 33.90
N LYS A 269 8.69 -1.23 32.79
CA LYS A 269 9.10 -2.53 32.24
C LYS A 269 10.40 -3.02 32.86
N LYS A 270 10.40 -4.28 33.31
CA LYS A 270 11.56 -4.90 34.01
C LYS A 270 12.49 -5.68 33.10
N ASN A 271 12.04 -6.06 31.90
CA ASN A 271 12.79 -6.85 30.93
C ASN A 271 13.29 -6.01 29.75
N ILE A 272 13.29 -4.68 29.87
CA ILE A 272 13.89 -3.78 28.88
C ILE A 272 15.21 -3.23 29.45
N THR A 273 16.29 -3.38 28.69
CA THR A 273 17.59 -2.77 28.97
C THR A 273 17.86 -1.66 27.96
N VAL A 274 18.15 -0.44 28.42
CA VAL A 274 18.35 0.72 27.54
C VAL A 274 19.84 1.01 27.35
N HIS A 275 20.29 0.97 26.10
CA HIS A 275 21.65 1.29 25.65
C HIS A 275 21.68 2.69 25.04
N THR A 276 21.77 3.71 25.89
CA THR A 276 21.84 5.12 25.49
C THR A 276 23.22 5.46 24.90
N GLY A 277 23.27 6.39 23.94
CA GLY A 277 24.51 6.77 23.26
C GLY A 277 25.15 5.61 22.49
N SER A 278 24.36 4.62 22.05
CA SER A 278 24.86 3.41 21.41
C SER A 278 24.23 3.20 20.03
N HIS A 279 24.99 2.62 19.12
CA HIS A 279 24.52 2.31 17.76
C HIS A 279 25.02 0.95 17.30
N VAL A 280 24.26 0.31 16.40
CA VAL A 280 24.63 -0.97 15.81
C VAL A 280 25.74 -0.75 14.79
N THR A 281 26.81 -1.53 14.89
CA THR A 281 27.97 -1.49 13.98
C THR A 281 28.14 -2.77 13.17
N ALA A 282 27.62 -3.90 13.64
CA ALA A 282 27.66 -5.16 12.90
C ALA A 282 26.45 -6.05 13.18
N LEU A 283 26.12 -6.87 12.19
CA LEU A 283 25.08 -7.90 12.23
C LEU A 283 25.73 -9.26 11.97
N GLU A 284 25.48 -10.23 12.85
CA GLU A 284 26.15 -11.51 12.83
C GLU A 284 25.14 -12.67 12.87
N GLY A 285 25.45 -13.72 12.12
CA GLY A 285 24.61 -14.90 11.97
C GLY A 285 25.08 -15.74 10.78
N GLU A 286 24.57 -16.96 10.68
CA GLU A 286 24.76 -17.77 9.48
C GLU A 286 23.56 -17.59 8.53
N LYS A 287 22.49 -18.34 8.78
CA LYS A 287 21.23 -18.26 8.02
C LYS A 287 20.27 -17.23 8.60
N PHE A 288 20.26 -17.11 9.93
CA PHE A 288 19.47 -16.16 10.69
C PHE A 288 20.40 -15.30 11.54
N LEU A 289 19.98 -14.07 11.81
CA LEU A 289 20.66 -13.21 12.77
C LEU A 289 20.68 -13.91 14.13
N SER A 290 21.85 -13.93 14.76
CA SER A 290 22.03 -14.50 16.10
C SER A 290 22.72 -13.54 17.07
N ALA A 291 23.30 -12.44 16.55
CA ALA A 291 23.88 -11.39 17.37
C ALA A 291 23.96 -10.05 16.63
N VAL A 292 24.06 -8.98 17.42
CA VAL A 292 24.48 -7.66 16.94
C VAL A 292 25.63 -7.13 17.76
N THR A 293 26.48 -6.33 17.13
CA THR A 293 27.50 -5.54 17.83
C THR A 293 27.02 -4.11 17.94
N ILE A 294 27.06 -3.57 19.14
CA ILE A 294 26.82 -2.16 19.43
C ILE A 294 28.11 -1.48 19.87
N GLU A 295 28.25 -0.20 19.51
CA GLU A 295 29.31 0.67 19.97
C GLU A 295 28.71 1.92 20.61
N ASN A 296 29.21 2.27 21.79
CA ASN A 296 28.78 3.47 22.50
C ASN A 296 29.64 4.70 22.15
N GLU A 297 29.23 5.89 22.61
CA GLU A 297 29.96 7.14 22.39
C GLU A 297 31.40 7.16 22.96
N SER A 298 31.75 6.27 23.90
CA SER A 298 33.12 6.13 24.42
C SER A 298 33.99 5.17 23.60
N GLY A 299 33.45 4.57 22.53
CA GLY A 299 34.13 3.54 21.73
C GLY A 299 34.11 2.15 22.35
N THR A 300 33.32 1.93 23.41
CA THR A 300 33.14 0.61 24.01
C THR A 300 32.26 -0.24 23.09
N VAL A 301 32.80 -1.38 22.68
CA VAL A 301 32.13 -2.35 21.80
C VAL A 301 31.54 -3.47 22.65
N GLN A 302 30.26 -3.78 22.41
CA GLN A 302 29.55 -4.87 23.09
C GLN A 302 28.81 -5.73 22.07
N LYS A 303 28.93 -7.05 22.20
CA LYS A 303 28.15 -8.02 21.43
C LYS A 303 26.92 -8.43 22.24
N LEU A 304 25.76 -8.40 21.59
CA LEU A 304 24.47 -8.83 22.14
C LEU A 304 24.01 -10.08 21.38
N GLU A 305 23.90 -11.20 22.09
CA GLU A 305 23.28 -12.42 21.54
C GLU A 305 21.77 -12.30 21.60
N LEU A 306 21.13 -12.39 20.44
CA LEU A 306 19.70 -12.17 20.29
C LEU A 306 19.15 -12.92 19.08
N ASP A 307 17.84 -13.06 19.04
CA ASP A 307 17.14 -13.77 17.98
C ASP A 307 16.61 -12.83 16.91
N GLY A 308 16.38 -11.55 17.24
CA GLY A 308 15.95 -10.55 16.26
C GLY A 308 16.07 -9.10 16.69
N VAL A 309 15.95 -8.19 15.72
CA VAL A 309 16.10 -6.75 15.88
C VAL A 309 14.99 -6.04 15.12
N PHE A 310 14.33 -5.10 15.79
CA PHE A 310 13.33 -4.22 15.19
C PHE A 310 13.93 -2.84 14.94
N ILE A 311 13.86 -2.38 13.68
CA ILE A 311 14.49 -1.13 13.24
C ILE A 311 13.44 -0.01 13.23
N GLU A 312 13.58 0.94 14.15
CA GLU A 312 12.62 2.03 14.42
C GLU A 312 13.31 3.41 14.38
N ILE A 313 14.21 3.59 13.42
CA ILE A 313 15.06 4.79 13.28
C ILE A 313 14.47 5.86 12.36
N GLY A 314 13.19 5.73 12.01
CA GLY A 314 12.42 6.67 11.22
C GLY A 314 12.39 6.36 9.72
N TRP A 315 11.76 7.25 8.97
CA TRP A 315 11.37 7.01 7.58
C TRP A 315 12.04 7.99 6.62
N LEU A 316 12.10 7.62 5.34
CA LEU A 316 12.54 8.46 4.22
C LEU A 316 11.43 8.55 3.18
N PRO A 317 11.08 9.75 2.69
CA PRO A 317 10.14 9.90 1.58
C PRO A 317 10.62 9.20 0.31
N ASN A 318 9.70 8.56 -0.40
CA ASN A 318 9.98 7.92 -1.68
C ASN A 318 9.96 8.94 -2.83
N THR A 319 10.87 9.91 -2.82
CA THR A 319 10.83 11.08 -3.74
C THR A 319 11.92 11.10 -4.80
N ASP A 320 12.86 10.15 -4.78
CA ASP A 320 14.00 10.15 -5.69
C ASP A 320 13.58 10.14 -7.18
N MET A 321 12.49 9.43 -7.53
CA MET A 321 11.99 9.32 -8.91
C MET A 321 11.34 10.60 -9.48
N VAL A 322 11.09 11.61 -8.63
CA VAL A 322 10.42 12.88 -8.98
C VAL A 322 11.20 14.12 -8.54
N ALA A 323 12.42 13.95 -8.04
CA ALA A 323 13.21 15.04 -7.45
C ALA A 323 13.43 16.22 -8.42
N ASP A 324 13.52 15.95 -9.73
CA ASP A 324 13.67 16.96 -10.77
C ASP A 324 12.34 17.54 -11.26
N LEU A 325 11.21 16.96 -10.85
CA LEU A 325 9.87 17.38 -11.26
C LEU A 325 9.12 18.19 -10.20
N VAL A 326 9.53 18.15 -8.93
CA VAL A 326 8.81 18.84 -7.84
C VAL A 326 9.78 19.45 -6.84
N ASN A 327 9.34 20.50 -6.14
CA ASN A 327 10.12 21.10 -5.06
C ASN A 327 10.12 20.18 -3.82
N LEU A 328 11.29 19.91 -3.27
CA LEU A 328 11.47 19.14 -2.06
C LEU A 328 11.97 20.02 -0.91
N ASN A 329 11.54 19.72 0.32
CA ASN A 329 12.09 20.38 1.51
C ASN A 329 13.41 19.73 1.98
N GLY A 330 14.02 20.25 3.05
CA GLY A 330 15.28 19.70 3.60
C GLY A 330 15.21 18.25 4.10
N LYS A 331 14.01 17.67 4.25
CA LYS A 331 13.78 16.25 4.59
C LYS A 331 13.46 15.39 3.36
N LYS A 332 13.57 15.95 2.16
CA LYS A 332 13.17 15.34 0.88
C LYS A 332 11.67 15.06 0.74
N GLU A 333 10.82 15.72 1.53
CA GLU A 333 9.36 15.62 1.36
C GLU A 333 8.90 16.54 0.23
N ILE A 334 7.87 16.13 -0.52
CA ILE A 334 7.27 16.95 -1.59
C ILE A 334 6.57 18.16 -0.95
N ILE A 335 6.95 19.36 -1.38
CA ILE A 335 6.30 20.59 -0.93
C ILE A 335 4.97 20.72 -1.67
N VAL A 336 3.87 20.73 -0.91
CA VAL A 336 2.53 20.99 -1.40
C VAL A 336 1.85 22.16 -0.70
N ASP A 337 0.87 22.76 -1.37
CA ASP A 337 -0.08 23.68 -0.75
C ASP A 337 -1.16 22.94 0.07
N ILE A 338 -2.12 23.69 0.63
CA ILE A 338 -3.19 23.12 1.46
C ILE A 338 -4.07 22.08 0.73
N ASN A 339 -4.13 22.15 -0.60
CA ASN A 339 -4.95 21.30 -1.45
C ASN A 339 -4.14 20.18 -2.15
N GLY A 340 -2.84 20.07 -1.89
CA GLY A 340 -1.98 19.02 -2.45
C GLY A 340 -1.34 19.38 -3.79
N LYS A 341 -1.36 20.65 -4.22
CA LYS A 341 -0.67 21.10 -5.44
C LYS A 341 0.82 21.17 -5.21
N THR A 342 1.60 20.65 -6.15
CA THR A 342 3.06 20.82 -6.16
C THR A 342 3.45 22.11 -6.88
N GLY A 343 4.76 22.40 -6.95
CA GLY A 343 5.29 23.49 -7.78
C GLY A 343 5.14 23.27 -9.29
N THR A 344 4.73 22.07 -9.72
CA THR A 344 4.60 21.71 -11.14
C THR A 344 3.14 21.51 -11.50
N PRO A 345 2.58 22.33 -12.41
CA PRO A 345 1.19 22.18 -12.87
C PRO A 345 0.93 20.77 -13.40
N GLY A 346 -0.22 20.19 -13.04
CA GLY A 346 -0.59 18.81 -13.39
C GLY A 346 0.01 17.73 -12.48
N ILE A 347 0.92 18.08 -11.57
CA ILE A 347 1.43 17.16 -10.53
C ILE A 347 0.89 17.57 -9.16
N PHE A 348 0.23 16.61 -8.52
CA PHE A 348 -0.29 16.70 -7.15
C PHE A 348 0.42 15.66 -6.28
N ALA A 349 0.40 15.85 -4.96
CA ALA A 349 0.92 14.86 -4.03
C ALA A 349 0.09 14.82 -2.75
N ALA A 350 0.01 13.63 -2.15
CA ALA A 350 -0.79 13.40 -0.96
C ALA A 350 -0.19 12.37 -0.01
N GLY A 351 -0.51 12.52 1.27
CA GLY A 351 -0.07 11.64 2.34
C GLY A 351 1.40 11.81 2.70
N ASP A 352 1.99 10.72 3.19
CA ASP A 352 3.22 10.79 3.97
C ASP A 352 4.46 11.27 3.20
N VAL A 353 4.43 11.15 1.87
CA VAL A 353 5.47 11.62 0.94
C VAL A 353 5.60 13.16 0.90
N THR A 354 4.58 13.88 1.40
CA THR A 354 4.49 15.34 1.36
C THR A 354 5.00 16.01 2.63
N ASN A 355 5.10 17.33 2.64
CA ASN A 355 5.42 18.15 3.82
C ASN A 355 4.28 18.24 4.85
N VAL A 356 3.23 17.41 4.77
CA VAL A 356 2.21 17.30 5.82
C VAL A 356 2.88 16.92 7.14
N LYS A 357 2.61 17.70 8.19
CA LYS A 357 3.31 17.57 9.48
C LYS A 357 2.99 16.23 10.16
N SER A 358 1.72 15.82 10.10
CA SER A 358 1.21 14.65 10.81
C SER A 358 1.00 13.50 9.82
N LYS A 359 1.64 12.38 10.07
CA LYS A 359 1.63 11.18 9.23
C LYS A 359 0.65 10.17 9.84
N GLN A 360 -0.56 10.08 9.31
CA GLN A 360 -1.64 9.24 9.85
C GLN A 360 -2.54 8.76 8.71
N ILE A 361 -3.11 7.55 8.83
CA ILE A 361 -3.98 6.95 7.80
C ILE A 361 -5.14 7.88 7.43
N ILE A 362 -5.83 8.46 8.42
CA ILE A 362 -6.97 9.35 8.19
C ILE A 362 -6.56 10.67 7.53
N ILE A 363 -5.37 11.19 7.86
CA ILE A 363 -4.82 12.42 7.27
C ILE A 363 -4.43 12.16 5.82
N ALA A 364 -3.69 11.08 5.57
CA ALA A 364 -3.30 10.65 4.23
C ALA A 364 -4.51 10.42 3.34
N SER A 365 -5.58 9.82 3.87
CA SER A 365 -6.85 9.64 3.16
C SER A 365 -7.48 10.99 2.78
N GLY A 366 -7.55 11.93 3.74
CA GLY A 366 -8.04 13.29 3.49
C GLY A 366 -7.21 14.04 2.45
N ASP A 367 -5.88 13.92 2.51
CA ASP A 367 -4.97 14.50 1.52
C ASP A 367 -5.18 13.89 0.13
N GLY A 368 -5.38 12.57 0.04
CA GLY A 368 -5.67 11.88 -1.22
C GLY A 368 -6.95 12.41 -1.88
N ALA A 369 -8.01 12.61 -1.08
CA ALA A 369 -9.25 13.21 -1.56
C ALA A 369 -9.05 14.63 -2.10
N LYS A 370 -8.30 15.49 -1.39
CA LYS A 370 -8.00 16.86 -1.83
C LYS A 370 -7.24 16.86 -3.16
N ALA A 371 -6.16 16.07 -3.25
CA ALA A 371 -5.34 16.00 -4.44
C ALA A 371 -6.12 15.51 -5.66
N ALA A 372 -7.00 14.51 -5.50
CA ALA A 372 -7.87 14.03 -6.58
C ALA A 372 -8.88 15.08 -7.06
N LEU A 373 -9.46 15.87 -6.14
CA LEU A 373 -10.37 16.95 -6.50
C LEU A 373 -9.64 18.08 -7.24
N GLU A 374 -8.43 18.44 -6.83
CA GLU A 374 -7.64 19.43 -7.55
C GLU A 374 -7.16 18.93 -8.91
N ALA A 375 -6.79 17.65 -9.03
CA ALA A 375 -6.48 17.04 -10.32
C ALA A 375 -7.67 17.12 -11.28
N TYR A 376 -8.88 16.85 -10.80
CA TYR A 376 -10.11 17.03 -11.58
C TYR A 376 -10.29 18.48 -12.05
N TRP A 377 -10.11 19.47 -11.17
CA TRP A 377 -10.26 20.88 -11.55
C TRP A 377 -9.22 21.34 -12.56
N TYR A 378 -7.97 20.87 -12.41
CA TYR A 378 -6.90 21.12 -13.37
C TYR A 378 -7.24 20.58 -14.77
N LEU A 379 -7.73 19.35 -14.85
CA LEU A 379 -8.14 18.75 -16.12
C LEU A 379 -9.32 19.51 -16.75
N LEU A 380 -10.30 19.96 -15.95
CA LEU A 380 -11.41 20.75 -16.46
C LEU A 380 -10.99 22.13 -17.01
N SER A 381 -9.99 22.78 -16.43
CA SER A 381 -9.49 24.06 -16.96
C SER A 381 -8.81 23.89 -18.31
N GLU A 382 -8.04 22.81 -18.48
CA GLU A 382 -7.36 22.49 -19.75
C GLU A 382 -8.36 22.09 -20.85
N TRP A 383 -9.58 21.64 -20.51
CA TRP A 383 -10.62 21.32 -21.52
C TRP A 383 -11.33 22.55 -22.08
N LYS A 384 -11.12 23.73 -21.48
CA LYS A 384 -11.74 25.00 -21.93
C LYS A 384 -10.85 25.81 -22.87
N GLU A 385 -9.57 25.47 -22.95
CA GLU A 385 -8.63 25.96 -23.97
C GLU A 385 -8.63 25.01 -25.17
#